data_AF-G3AN89-F1
#
_entry.id   AF-G3AN89-F1
#
_cell.length_a   1.000
_cell.length_b   1.000
_cell.length_c   1.000
_cell.angle_alpha   90.00
_cell.angle_beta   90.00
_cell.angle_gamma   90.00
#
_symmetry.space_group_name_H-M   'P 1'
#
loop_
_entity.id
_entity.type
_entity.pdbx_description
1 polymer ?
#
loop_
_entity_poly.entity_id
_entity_poly.type
_entity_poly.pdbx_seq_one_letter_code
_entity_poly.pdbx_strand_id
1 'polypeptide(L)'
;MSEQTTPVPRTRRVKQQSPYEVYIKPYVTPKLKKDLSFGLVGFLGMCVGIFHYAYIMKEWLMNPYMENTKLAIHFAGFFLHVFVSIYFYLFKYYPVVYAEEIAEEQAELEELRKKDAEIKSRKNQ
;
A
#
# COMPACT_ATOMS: atom_id res chain seq x y z
N MET A 1 -54.56 -8.25 50.17
CA MET A 1 -54.86 -8.47 48.74
C MET A 1 -53.76 -7.76 47.97
N SER A 2 -52.74 -8.50 47.57
CA SER A 2 -51.47 -7.95 47.06
C SER A 2 -51.53 -7.87 45.54
N GLU A 3 -51.47 -6.66 44.99
CA GLU A 3 -51.44 -6.41 43.55
C GLU A 3 -50.13 -6.92 42.94
N GLN A 4 -50.24 -7.95 42.10
CA GLN A 4 -49.13 -8.52 41.34
C GLN A 4 -48.90 -7.63 40.10
N THR A 5 -47.88 -6.77 40.16
CA THR A 5 -47.44 -5.99 39.01
C THR A 5 -46.60 -6.88 38.08
N THR A 6 -47.10 -7.14 36.89
CA THR A 6 -46.39 -7.88 35.84
C THR A 6 -45.30 -7.00 35.21
N PRO A 7 -44.08 -7.53 34.95
CA PRO A 7 -43.03 -6.76 34.31
C PRO A 7 -43.29 -6.64 32.80
N VAL A 8 -43.28 -5.39 32.31
CA VAL A 8 -43.37 -5.04 30.89
C VAL A 8 -42.17 -5.64 30.13
N PRO A 9 -42.38 -6.33 28.98
CA PRO A 9 -41.29 -6.91 28.22
C PRO A 9 -40.43 -5.80 27.60
N ARG A 10 -39.13 -5.78 27.94
CA ARG A 10 -38.15 -4.89 27.32
C ARG A 10 -38.10 -5.18 25.82
N THR A 11 -38.55 -4.22 25.03
CA THR A 11 -38.39 -4.21 23.57
C THR A 11 -36.90 -4.31 23.25
N ARG A 12 -36.50 -5.42 22.62
CA ARG A 12 -35.14 -5.62 22.11
C ARG A 12 -34.85 -4.50 21.11
N ARG A 13 -34.00 -3.53 21.47
CA ARG A 13 -33.52 -2.51 20.52
C ARG A 13 -32.91 -3.25 19.33
N VAL A 14 -33.61 -3.23 18.21
CA VAL A 14 -33.06 -3.61 16.91
C VAL A 14 -31.90 -2.65 16.68
N LYS A 15 -30.67 -3.16 16.62
CA LYS A 15 -29.50 -2.38 16.21
C LYS A 15 -29.84 -1.85 14.81
N GLN A 16 -30.14 -0.56 14.73
CA GLN A 16 -30.35 0.14 13.47
C GLN A 16 -28.99 0.10 12.75
N GLN A 17 -28.83 -0.86 11.83
CA GLN A 17 -27.65 -0.93 10.99
C GLN A 17 -27.56 0.39 10.24
N SER A 18 -26.43 1.08 10.39
CA SER A 18 -26.27 2.38 9.75
C SER A 18 -26.32 2.18 8.22
N PRO A 19 -26.84 3.14 7.46
CA PRO A 19 -26.86 3.07 5.99
C PRO A 19 -25.48 2.76 5.39
N TYR A 20 -24.41 3.13 6.10
CA TYR A 20 -23.03 2.85 5.73
C TYR A 20 -22.72 1.34 5.64
N GLU A 21 -23.26 0.53 6.56
CA GLU A 21 -23.03 -0.93 6.57
C GLU A 21 -23.72 -1.65 5.41
N VAL A 22 -24.84 -1.12 4.90
CA VAL A 22 -25.65 -1.79 3.88
C VAL A 22 -25.16 -1.46 2.47
N TYR A 23 -24.74 -0.22 2.21
CA TYR A 23 -24.44 0.23 0.84
C TYR A 23 -22.95 0.28 0.49
N ILE A 24 -22.05 0.47 1.47
CA ILE A 24 -20.62 0.75 1.19
C ILE A 24 -19.72 -0.47 1.50
N LYS A 25 -20.08 -1.24 2.54
CA LYS A 25 -19.36 -2.46 2.94
C LYS A 25 -19.16 -3.51 1.83
N PRO A 26 -20.10 -3.74 0.87
CA PRO A 26 -19.89 -4.75 -0.17
C PRO A 26 -18.87 -4.34 -1.25
N TYR A 27 -18.57 -3.04 -1.41
CA TYR A 27 -17.66 -2.55 -2.46
C TYR A 27 -16.25 -2.23 -1.96
N VAL A 28 -16.10 -1.98 -0.65
CA VAL A 28 -14.80 -1.69 -0.06
C VAL A 28 -14.16 -2.98 0.43
N THR A 29 -13.52 -3.70 -0.48
CA THR A 29 -12.69 -4.85 -0.12
C THR A 29 -11.43 -4.38 0.63
N PRO A 30 -10.89 -5.18 1.56
CA PRO A 30 -9.62 -4.87 2.21
C PRO A 30 -8.48 -4.70 1.19
N LYS A 31 -8.54 -5.45 0.07
CA LYS A 31 -7.61 -5.32 -1.06
C LYS A 31 -7.68 -3.94 -1.70
N LEU A 32 -8.87 -3.43 -1.99
CA LEU A 32 -9.05 -2.09 -2.55
C LEU A 32 -8.48 -0.99 -1.62
N LYS A 33 -8.61 -1.15 -0.30
CA LYS A 33 -8.00 -0.21 0.66
C LYS A 33 -6.48 -0.24 0.61
N LYS A 34 -5.88 -1.42 0.55
CA LYS A 34 -4.42 -1.61 0.41
C LYS A 34 -3.93 -0.93 -0.88
N ASP A 35 -4.57 -1.23 -2.01
CA ASP A 35 -4.21 -0.67 -3.32
C ASP A 35 -4.35 0.86 -3.35
N LEU A 36 -5.43 1.40 -2.81
CA LEU A 36 -5.64 2.85 -2.75
C LEU A 36 -4.59 3.53 -1.86
N SER A 37 -4.27 2.95 -0.70
CA SER A 37 -3.23 3.49 0.19
C SER A 37 -1.85 3.41 -0.45
N PHE A 38 -1.56 2.32 -1.17
CA PHE A 38 -0.32 2.12 -1.88
C PHE A 38 -0.16 3.13 -3.02
N GLY A 39 -1.21 3.28 -3.83
CA GLY A 39 -1.27 4.25 -4.91
C GLY A 39 -1.17 5.69 -4.41
N LEU A 40 -1.82 6.04 -3.30
CA LEU A 40 -1.77 7.38 -2.73
C LEU A 40 -0.35 7.76 -2.26
N VAL A 41 0.34 6.84 -1.56
CA VAL A 41 1.73 7.07 -1.15
C VAL A 41 2.65 7.20 -2.36
N GLY A 42 2.46 6.35 -3.38
CA GLY A 42 3.22 6.45 -4.63
C GLY A 42 3.00 7.78 -5.36
N PHE A 43 1.76 8.24 -5.41
CA PHE A 43 1.39 9.54 -5.99
C PHE A 43 2.07 10.70 -5.25
N LEU A 44 2.02 10.72 -3.93
CA LEU A 44 2.69 11.75 -3.12
C LEU A 44 4.21 11.72 -3.34
N GLY A 45 4.81 10.54 -3.40
CA GLY A 45 6.24 10.39 -3.72
C GLY A 45 6.60 10.97 -5.09
N MET A 46 5.78 10.72 -6.12
CA MET A 46 5.96 11.32 -7.45
C MET A 46 5.81 12.84 -7.42
N CYS A 47 4.83 13.39 -6.69
CA CYS A 47 4.69 14.84 -6.54
C CYS A 47 5.95 15.47 -5.96
N VAL A 48 6.51 14.90 -4.88
CA VAL A 48 7.77 15.39 -4.28
C VAL A 48 8.91 15.35 -5.29
N GLY A 49 9.02 14.26 -6.06
CA GLY A 49 10.01 14.15 -7.14
C GLY A 49 9.87 15.25 -8.20
N ILE A 50 8.65 15.51 -8.69
CA ILE A 50 8.38 16.55 -9.67
C ILE A 50 8.74 17.94 -9.11
N PHE A 51 8.36 18.25 -7.87
CA PHE A 51 8.69 19.54 -7.26
C PHE A 51 10.19 19.71 -7.02
N HIS A 52 10.90 18.65 -6.64
CA HIS A 52 12.36 18.69 -6.49
C HIS A 52 13.04 18.97 -7.85
N TYR A 53 12.62 18.29 -8.91
CA TYR A 53 13.12 18.57 -10.26
C TYR A 53 12.79 20.00 -10.72
N ALA A 54 11.54 20.44 -10.53
CA ALA A 54 11.11 21.79 -10.88
C ALA A 54 11.92 22.86 -10.13
N TYR A 55 12.28 22.61 -8.87
CA TYR A 55 13.16 23.48 -8.08
C TYR A 55 14.55 23.60 -8.71
N ILE A 56 15.17 22.49 -9.11
CA ILE A 56 16.49 22.49 -9.77
C ILE A 56 16.42 23.27 -11.09
N MET A 57 15.38 23.02 -11.90
CA MET A 57 15.18 23.72 -13.16
C MET A 57 14.95 25.22 -12.95
N LYS A 58 14.19 25.60 -11.93
CA LYS A 58 14.00 27.01 -11.54
C LYS A 58 15.33 27.66 -11.17
N GLU A 59 16.16 26.99 -10.37
CA GLU A 59 17.46 27.54 -9.96
C GLU A 59 18.42 27.69 -11.13
N TRP A 60 18.41 26.74 -12.05
CA TRP A 60 19.21 26.80 -13.28
C TRP A 60 18.75 27.93 -14.23
N LEU A 61 17.43 28.13 -14.37
CA LEU A 61 16.86 29.22 -15.17
C LEU A 61 17.14 30.61 -14.57
N MET A 62 17.06 30.74 -13.24
CA MET A 62 17.31 32.02 -12.56
C MET A 62 18.80 32.36 -12.48
N ASN A 63 19.70 31.38 -12.55
CA ASN A 63 21.14 31.58 -12.53
C ASN A 63 21.81 30.92 -13.74
N PRO A 64 21.78 31.56 -14.92
CA PRO A 64 22.30 30.98 -16.16
C PRO A 64 23.82 30.78 -16.16
N TYR A 65 24.55 31.41 -15.23
CA TYR A 65 26.00 31.26 -15.06
C TYR A 65 26.35 30.28 -13.93
N MET A 66 25.40 29.46 -13.49
CA MET A 66 25.67 28.44 -12.48
C MET A 66 26.76 27.48 -12.96
N GLU A 67 27.76 27.26 -12.11
CA GLU A 67 28.82 26.32 -12.39
C GLU A 67 28.27 24.89 -12.60
N ASN A 68 28.74 24.22 -13.66
CA ASN A 68 28.32 22.85 -14.00
C ASN A 68 28.51 21.88 -12.84
N THR A 69 29.55 22.05 -12.02
CA THR A 69 29.80 21.24 -10.82
C THR A 69 28.64 21.35 -9.83
N LYS A 70 28.16 22.57 -9.59
CA LYS A 70 27.02 22.81 -8.69
C LYS A 70 25.74 22.22 -9.24
N LEU A 71 25.49 22.40 -10.54
CA LEU A 71 24.33 21.80 -11.22
C LEU A 71 24.37 20.26 -11.14
N ALA A 72 25.55 19.66 -11.34
CA ALA A 72 25.73 18.21 -11.21
C ALA A 72 25.43 17.70 -9.78
N ILE A 73 25.81 18.45 -8.75
CA ILE A 73 25.48 18.12 -7.35
C ILE A 73 23.97 18.15 -7.12
N HIS A 74 23.25 19.14 -7.65
CA HIS A 74 21.79 19.20 -7.56
C HIS A 74 21.13 17.98 -8.21
N PHE A 75 21.56 17.62 -9.43
CA PHE A 75 21.03 16.44 -10.12
C PHE A 75 21.40 15.12 -9.41
N ALA A 76 22.63 14.99 -8.90
CA ALA A 76 23.03 13.83 -8.12
C ALA A 76 22.17 13.66 -6.86
N GLY A 77 21.88 14.77 -6.16
CA GLY A 77 20.95 14.80 -5.03
C GLY A 77 19.53 14.39 -5.43
N PHE A 78 19.05 14.84 -6.58
CA PHE A 78 17.76 14.41 -7.13
C PHE A 78 17.72 12.90 -7.42
N PHE A 79 18.72 12.37 -8.13
CA PHE A 79 18.78 10.94 -8.41
C PHE A 79 18.84 10.12 -7.12
N LEU A 80 19.69 10.52 -6.16
CA LEU A 80 19.76 9.87 -4.87
C LEU A 80 18.40 9.89 -4.15
N HIS A 81 17.73 11.03 -4.13
CA HIS A 81 16.39 11.17 -3.55
C HIS A 81 15.37 10.23 -4.22
N VAL A 82 15.37 10.14 -5.55
CA VAL A 82 14.48 9.24 -6.30
C VAL A 82 14.80 7.77 -6.00
N PHE A 83 16.08 7.38 -6.04
CA PHE A 83 16.51 6.00 -5.75
C PHE A 83 16.13 5.59 -4.33
N VAL A 84 16.39 6.45 -3.35
CA VAL A 84 16.02 6.21 -1.95
C VAL A 84 14.50 6.07 -1.82
N SER A 85 13.73 6.96 -2.45
CA SER A 85 12.26 6.90 -2.41
C SER A 85 11.72 5.61 -3.00
N ILE A 86 12.23 5.19 -4.16
CA ILE A 86 11.86 3.92 -4.81
C ILE A 86 12.24 2.73 -3.92
N TYR A 87 13.44 2.77 -3.31
CA TYR A 87 13.89 1.71 -2.42
C TYR A 87 12.94 1.54 -1.23
N PHE A 88 12.61 2.63 -0.53
CA PHE A 88 11.66 2.57 0.58
C PHE A 88 10.25 2.15 0.12
N TYR A 89 9.80 2.61 -1.04
CA TYR A 89 8.49 2.27 -1.56
C TYR A 89 8.36 0.79 -1.91
N LEU A 90 9.33 0.21 -2.63
CA LEU A 90 9.28 -1.17 -3.09
C LEU A 90 9.78 -2.18 -2.07
N PHE A 91 10.84 -1.88 -1.33
CA PHE A 91 11.46 -2.87 -0.43
C PHE A 91 11.00 -2.74 1.02
N LYS A 92 10.42 -1.60 1.41
CA LYS A 92 9.95 -1.40 2.78
C LYS A 92 8.43 -1.29 2.88
N TYR A 93 7.82 -0.49 2.01
CA TYR A 93 6.38 -0.21 2.10
C TYR A 93 5.52 -1.29 1.43
N TYR A 94 5.86 -1.70 0.20
CA TYR A 94 5.18 -2.79 -0.50
C TYR A 94 5.05 -4.08 0.33
N PRO A 95 6.12 -4.64 0.94
CA PRO A 95 5.99 -5.87 1.72
C PRO A 95 5.19 -5.69 3.01
N VAL A 96 5.07 -4.47 3.54
CA VAL A 96 4.23 -4.20 4.72
C VAL A 96 2.76 -4.13 4.33
N VAL A 97 2.44 -3.53 3.17
CA VAL A 97 1.06 -3.40 2.70
C VAL A 97 0.51 -4.75 2.21
N TYR A 98 1.34 -5.53 1.53
CA TYR A 98 0.96 -6.80 0.90
C TYR A 98 1.51 -8.05 1.62
N ALA A 99 1.79 -7.96 2.92
CA ALA A 99 2.42 -9.05 3.67
C ALA A 99 1.65 -10.38 3.58
N GLU A 100 0.33 -10.31 3.63
CA GLU A 100 -0.56 -11.49 3.55
C GLU A 100 -0.53 -12.12 2.16
N GLU A 101 -0.61 -11.29 1.12
CA GLU A 101 -0.57 -11.72 -0.28
C GLU A 101 0.79 -12.33 -0.63
N ILE A 102 1.89 -11.74 -0.15
CA ILE A 102 3.25 -12.26 -0.35
C ILE A 102 3.44 -13.61 0.35
N ALA A 103 2.87 -13.79 1.55
CA ALA A 103 2.94 -15.06 2.26
C ALA A 103 2.18 -16.17 1.53
N GLU A 104 1.02 -15.84 0.96
CA GLU A 104 0.20 -16.75 0.15
C GLU A 104 0.93 -17.17 -1.14
N GLU A 105 1.50 -16.21 -1.88
CA GLU A 105 2.30 -16.48 -3.08
C GLU A 105 3.53 -17.36 -2.77
N GLN A 106 4.22 -17.12 -1.64
CA GLN A 106 5.38 -17.93 -1.26
C GLN A 106 5.01 -19.36 -0.91
N ALA A 107 3.87 -19.58 -0.22
CA ALA A 107 3.37 -20.90 0.09
C ALA A 107 3.02 -21.68 -1.19
N GLU A 108 2.33 -21.05 -2.14
CA GLU A 108 2.00 -21.65 -3.44
C GLU A 108 3.27 -22.00 -4.24
N LEU A 109 4.26 -21.11 -4.27
CA LEU A 109 5.54 -21.35 -4.94
C LEU A 109 6.28 -22.55 -4.34
N GLU A 110 6.23 -22.72 -3.02
CA GLU A 110 6.87 -23.84 -2.34
C GLU A 110 6.16 -25.17 -2.63
N GLU A 111 4.83 -25.18 -2.69
CA GLU A 111 4.05 -26.34 -3.12
C GLU A 111 4.37 -26.76 -4.56
N LEU A 112 4.48 -25.79 -5.48
CA LEU A 112 4.86 -26.05 -6.86
C LEU A 112 6.27 -26.64 -6.95
N ARG A 113 7.24 -26.09 -6.19
CA ARG A 113 8.60 -26.63 -6.14
C ARG A 113 8.65 -28.06 -5.60
N LYS A 114 7.81 -28.39 -4.61
CA LYS A 114 7.69 -29.76 -4.08
C LYS A 114 7.12 -30.72 -5.13
N LYS A 115 6.05 -30.31 -5.83
CA LYS A 115 5.47 -31.10 -6.94
C LYS A 115 6.47 -31.34 -8.06
N ASP A 116 7.23 -30.32 -8.47
CA ASP A 116 8.26 -30.44 -9.51
C ASP A 116 9.41 -31.37 -9.10
N ALA A 117 9.83 -31.32 -7.82
CA ALA A 117 10.86 -32.21 -7.29
C ALA A 117 10.39 -33.66 -7.28
N GLU A 118 9.13 -33.93 -6.91
CA GLU A 118 8.52 -35.27 -6.92
C GLU A 118 8.37 -35.83 -8.34
N ILE A 119 7.99 -35.00 -9.31
CA ILE A 119 7.90 -35.42 -10.72
C ILE A 119 9.30 -35.78 -11.26
N LYS A 120 10.32 -34.98 -10.94
CA LYS A 120 11.71 -35.28 -11.32
C LYS A 120 12.25 -36.56 -10.68
N SER A 121 11.93 -36.81 -9.42
CA SER A 121 12.39 -38.04 -8.74
C SER A 121 11.73 -39.30 -9.31
N ARG A 122 10.44 -39.23 -9.69
CA ARG A 122 9.74 -40.35 -10.36
C ARG A 122 10.24 -40.63 -11.78
N LYS A 123 10.79 -39.63 -12.47
CA LYS A 123 11.27 -39.77 -13.86
C LYS A 123 12.69 -40.35 -13.95
N ASN A 124 13.42 -40.37 -12.84
CA ASN A 124 14.79 -40.89 -12.73
C ASN A 124 14.87 -42.28 -12.04
N GLN A 125 13.72 -42.87 -11.71
CA GLN A 125 13.58 -44.30 -11.35
C GLN A 125 13.11 -45.08 -12.56
#